data_AF-A0A3N3ZQG7-F1
#
_entry.id   AF-A0A3N3ZQG7-F1
#
_cell.length_a   1.000
_cell.length_b   1.000
_cell.length_c   1.000
_cell.angle_alpha   90.00
_cell.angle_beta   90.00
_cell.angle_gamma   90.00
#
_symmetry.space_group_name_H-M   'P 1'
#
loop_
_entity.id
_entity.type
_entity.pdbx_description
1 polymer ?
#
loop_
_entity_poly.entity_id
_entity_poly.type
_entity_poly.pdbx_seq_one_letter_code
_entity_poly.pdbx_strand_id
1 'polypeptide(L)'
;MTTRTKPLADSEPERTFDMLQHIGNNGWARNSQSESLCPVYLQTLADQGVSIQDTLNEMRSRGFSGHALRQLQRWENKRVYGVFDPKPHQRRRV
;
A
#
# COMPACT_ATOMS: atom_id res chain seq x y z
N MET A 1 30.74 -4.04 10.62
CA MET A 1 29.64 -4.66 9.87
C MET A 1 28.58 -3.60 9.65
N THR A 2 28.65 -2.88 8.53
CA THR A 2 27.69 -1.82 8.20
C THR A 2 26.47 -2.48 7.60
N THR A 3 25.36 -2.56 8.34
CA THR A 3 24.07 -2.95 7.77
C THR A 3 23.66 -1.88 6.78
N ARG A 4 24.05 -2.07 5.52
CA ARG A 4 23.55 -1.29 4.39
C ARG A 4 22.07 -1.60 4.29
N THR A 5 21.24 -0.74 4.87
CA THR A 5 19.80 -0.71 4.62
C THR A 5 19.63 -0.55 3.11
N LYS A 6 19.35 -1.66 2.43
CA LYS A 6 19.11 -1.66 0.99
C LYS A 6 17.90 -0.74 0.76
N PRO A 7 17.97 0.23 -0.15
CA PRO A 7 16.82 1.10 -0.40
C PRO A 7 15.65 0.22 -0.82
N LEU A 8 14.46 0.53 -0.30
CA LEU A 8 13.23 -0.22 -0.56
C LEU A 8 12.95 -0.37 -2.08
N ALA A 9 13.49 0.56 -2.88
CA ALA A 9 13.44 0.58 -4.34
C ALA A 9 14.13 -0.61 -5.04
N ASP A 10 15.14 -1.26 -4.42
CA ASP A 10 15.86 -2.42 -5.00
C ASP A 10 15.25 -3.78 -4.59
N SER A 11 13.99 -3.78 -4.14
CA SER A 11 13.26 -4.98 -3.70
C SER A 11 12.43 -5.53 -4.86
N GLU A 12 12.37 -6.85 -5.02
CA GLU A 12 11.39 -7.44 -5.97
C GLU A 12 9.96 -7.05 -5.56
N PRO A 13 9.04 -6.80 -6.52
CA PRO A 13 7.65 -6.42 -6.22
C PRO A 13 6.93 -7.37 -5.26
N GLU A 14 7.22 -8.67 -5.36
CA GLU A 14 6.70 -9.70 -4.45
C GLU A 14 7.11 -9.44 -2.99
N ARG A 15 8.37 -9.07 -2.76
CA ARG A 15 8.87 -8.76 -1.42
C ARG A 15 8.23 -7.49 -0.86
N THR A 16 8.04 -6.47 -1.70
CA THR A 16 7.33 -5.25 -1.32
C THR A 16 5.88 -5.56 -0.94
N PHE A 17 5.22 -6.44 -1.70
CA PHE A 17 3.86 -6.91 -1.43
C PHE A 17 3.76 -7.73 -0.13
N ASP A 18 4.73 -8.61 0.15
CA ASP A 18 4.77 -9.38 1.38
C ASP A 18 4.97 -8.50 2.63
N MET A 19 5.84 -7.49 2.52
CA MET A 19 6.02 -6.51 3.60
C MET A 19 4.76 -5.66 3.81
N LEU A 20 4.11 -5.25 2.72
CA LEU A 20 2.83 -4.55 2.77
C LEU A 20 1.80 -5.41 3.52
N GLN A 21 1.62 -6.68 3.14
CA GLN A 21 0.72 -7.61 3.85
C GLN A 21 1.09 -7.79 5.32
N HIS A 22 2.38 -7.87 5.66
CA HIS A 22 2.83 -7.99 7.04
C HIS A 22 2.39 -6.78 7.87
N ILE A 23 2.52 -5.57 7.35
CA ILE A 23 2.05 -4.34 8.00
C ILE A 23 0.52 -4.34 8.12
N GLY A 24 -0.17 -4.86 7.10
CA GLY A 24 -1.62 -4.97 7.05
C GLY A 24 -2.24 -6.11 7.85
N ASN A 25 -1.44 -6.93 8.55
CA ASN A 25 -1.91 -8.12 9.25
C ASN A 25 -2.90 -7.82 10.40
N ASN A 26 -2.97 -6.57 10.85
CA ASN A 26 -3.92 -6.06 11.81
C ASN A 26 -5.29 -5.70 11.18
N GLY A 27 -5.58 -6.22 9.99
CA GLY A 27 -6.76 -5.87 9.22
C GLY A 27 -6.66 -4.49 8.56
N TRP A 28 -5.44 -4.05 8.22
CA TRP A 28 -5.16 -2.72 7.67
C TRP A 28 -5.62 -1.57 8.58
N ALA A 29 -5.71 -1.83 9.88
CA ALA A 29 -6.14 -0.87 10.87
C ALA A 29 -5.11 0.26 11.02
N ARG A 30 -5.61 1.47 11.27
CA ARG A 30 -4.78 2.66 11.45
C ARG A 30 -4.08 2.64 12.80
N ASN A 31 -2.77 2.76 12.76
CA ASN A 31 -1.89 3.01 13.90
C ASN A 31 -0.67 3.81 13.41
N SER A 32 0.17 4.28 14.33
CA SER A 32 1.35 5.09 14.00
C SER A 32 2.28 4.41 12.98
N GLN A 33 2.43 3.08 13.07
CA GLN A 33 3.27 2.31 12.16
C GLN A 33 2.69 2.23 10.74
N SER A 34 1.44 1.79 10.59
CA SER A 34 0.75 1.70 9.29
C SER A 34 0.60 3.06 8.63
N GLU A 35 0.35 4.12 9.40
CA GLU A 35 0.30 5.49 8.88
C GLU A 35 1.63 5.93 8.27
N SER A 36 2.75 5.49 8.85
CA SER A 36 4.09 5.82 8.36
C SER A 36 4.53 4.92 7.20
N LEU A 37 4.15 3.65 7.21
CA LEU A 37 4.71 2.65 6.30
C LEU A 37 3.81 2.31 5.11
N CYS A 38 2.49 2.18 5.27
CA CYS A 38 1.60 1.77 4.18
C CYS A 38 1.73 2.66 2.94
N PRO A 39 1.73 4.00 3.04
CA PRO A 39 1.93 4.86 1.87
C PRO A 39 3.29 4.66 1.19
N VAL A 40 4.34 4.35 1.96
CA VAL A 40 5.71 4.16 1.44
C VAL A 40 5.81 2.87 0.61
N TYR A 41 5.25 1.76 1.11
CA TYR A 41 5.23 0.49 0.38
C TYR A 41 4.34 0.56 -0.86
N LEU A 42 3.19 1.26 -0.77
CA LEU A 42 2.34 1.52 -1.93
C LEU A 42 3.04 2.40 -2.97
N GLN A 43 3.80 3.40 -2.54
CA GLN A 43 4.61 4.20 -3.46
C GLN A 43 5.68 3.33 -4.13
N THR A 44 6.33 2.45 -3.38
CA THR A 44 7.37 1.56 -3.91
C THR A 44 6.80 0.60 -4.95
N LEU A 45 5.61 0.03 -4.72
CA LEU A 45 4.91 -0.77 -5.73
C LEU A 45 4.60 0.05 -6.98
N ALA A 46 4.13 1.29 -6.82
CA ALA A 46 3.83 2.18 -7.94
C ALA A 46 5.11 2.54 -8.73
N ASP A 47 6.22 2.81 -8.05
CA ASP A 47 7.53 3.10 -8.67
C ASP A 47 8.09 1.88 -9.42
N GLN A 48 7.67 0.67 -9.03
CA GLN A 48 7.96 -0.60 -9.71
C GLN A 48 6.98 -0.93 -10.85
N GLY A 49 6.05 -0.04 -11.16
CA GLY A 49 5.05 -0.24 -12.21
C GLY A 49 3.89 -1.15 -11.82
N VAL A 50 3.78 -1.54 -10.54
CA VAL A 50 2.64 -2.32 -10.02
C VAL A 50 1.53 -1.35 -9.65
N SER A 51 0.40 -1.45 -10.35
CA SER A 51 -0.75 -0.60 -10.05
C SER A 51 -1.46 -1.06 -8.76
N ILE A 52 -2.18 -0.13 -8.12
CA ILE A 52 -3.07 -0.51 -7.01
C ILE A 52 -4.12 -1.55 -7.46
N GLN A 53 -4.55 -1.52 -8.72
CA GLN A 53 -5.55 -2.46 -9.23
C GLN A 53 -4.98 -3.88 -9.31
N ASP A 54 -3.72 -4.02 -9.73
CA ASP A 54 -3.01 -5.31 -9.75
C ASP A 54 -2.83 -5.83 -8.33
N THR A 55 -2.42 -4.96 -7.41
CA THR A 55 -2.28 -5.27 -5.99
C THR A 55 -3.60 -5.77 -5.37
N LEU A 56 -4.72 -5.10 -5.68
CA LEU A 56 -6.06 -5.50 -5.22
C LEU A 56 -6.54 -6.80 -5.85
N ASN A 57 -6.24 -7.04 -7.12
CA ASN A 57 -6.57 -8.28 -7.80
C ASN A 57 -5.79 -9.46 -7.22
N GLU A 58 -4.51 -9.27 -6.92
CA GLU A 58 -3.65 -10.27 -6.26
C GLU A 58 -4.12 -10.56 -4.83
N MET A 59 -4.49 -9.54 -4.05
CA MET A 59 -5.12 -9.79 -2.75
C MET A 59 -6.44 -10.56 -2.88
N ARG A 60 -7.26 -10.25 -3.89
CA ARG A 60 -8.51 -10.96 -4.12
C ARG A 60 -8.25 -12.43 -4.49
N SER A 61 -7.27 -12.71 -5.35
CA SER A 61 -6.92 -14.09 -5.74
C SER A 61 -6.44 -14.92 -4.54
N ARG A 62 -5.75 -14.28 -3.57
CA ARG A 62 -5.31 -14.88 -2.30
C ARG A 62 -6.41 -15.00 -1.23
N GLY A 63 -7.66 -14.61 -1.54
CA GLY A 63 -8.81 -14.81 -0.64
C GLY A 63 -9.01 -13.71 0.41
N PHE A 64 -8.39 -12.54 0.25
CA PHE A 64 -8.62 -11.42 1.17
C PHE A 64 -10.08 -10.93 1.11
N SER A 65 -10.61 -10.53 2.26
CA SER A 65 -11.99 -10.05 2.36
C SER A 65 -12.20 -8.71 1.65
N GLY A 66 -13.44 -8.44 1.23
CA GLY A 66 -13.81 -7.14 0.66
C GLY A 66 -13.55 -5.96 1.61
N HIS A 67 -13.52 -6.20 2.93
CA HIS A 67 -13.09 -5.21 3.91
C HIS A 67 -11.61 -4.87 3.74
N ALA A 68 -10.73 -5.87 3.67
CA ALA A 68 -9.29 -5.68 3.50
C ALA A 68 -8.96 -4.95 2.19
N LEU A 69 -9.61 -5.34 1.08
CA LEU A 69 -9.47 -4.67 -0.21
C LEU A 69 -9.86 -3.18 -0.12
N ARG A 70 -10.97 -2.88 0.55
CA ARG A 70 -11.44 -1.50 0.76
C ARG A 70 -10.47 -0.70 1.61
N GLN A 71 -9.90 -1.29 2.66
CA GLN A 71 -8.90 -0.59 3.48
C GLN A 71 -7.63 -0.30 2.69
N LEU A 72 -7.12 -1.25 1.91
CA LEU A 72 -5.95 -0.98 1.06
C LEU A 72 -6.24 0.15 0.05
N GLN A 73 -7.43 0.17 -0.55
CA GLN A 73 -7.82 1.29 -1.43
C GLN A 73 -7.86 2.63 -0.70
N ARG A 74 -8.25 2.67 0.58
CA ARG A 74 -8.20 3.88 1.41
C ARG A 74 -6.77 4.30 1.73
N TRP A 75 -5.87 3.34 1.95
CA TRP A 75 -4.43 3.61 2.10
C TRP A 75 -3.84 4.20 0.82
N GLU A 76 -4.25 3.69 -0.34
CA GLU A 76 -3.87 4.28 -1.62
C GLU A 76 -4.40 5.71 -1.76
N ASN A 77 -5.66 5.95 -1.40
CA ASN A 77 -6.20 7.31 -1.40
C ASN A 77 -5.39 8.25 -0.48
N LYS A 78 -4.96 7.75 0.68
CA LYS A 78 -4.11 8.51 1.61
C LYS A 78 -2.77 8.85 0.97
N ARG A 79 -2.14 7.91 0.23
CA ARG A 79 -0.91 8.15 -0.53
C ARG A 79 -1.12 9.22 -1.61
N VAL A 80 -2.15 9.05 -2.42
CA VAL A 80 -2.38 9.86 -3.64
C VAL A 80 -2.95 11.25 -3.33
N TYR A 81 -3.91 11.35 -2.40
CA TYR A 81 -4.67 12.57 -2.12
C TYR A 81 -4.42 13.15 -0.73
N GLY A 82 -3.58 12.51 0.09
CA GLY A 82 -3.33 12.93 1.47
C GLY A 82 -4.46 12.63 2.46
N VAL A 83 -5.57 12.03 2.01
CA VAL A 83 -6.75 11.67 2.83
C VAL A 83 -7.31 10.30 2.44
N PHE A 84 -7.87 9.56 3.40
CA PHE A 84 -8.40 8.20 3.17
C PHE A 84 -9.68 8.17 2.32
N ASP A 85 -10.54 9.16 2.49
CA ASP A 85 -11.85 9.25 1.83
C ASP A 85 -11.96 10.59 1.08
N PRO A 86 -11.24 10.75 -0.04
CA PRO A 86 -11.23 12.00 -0.80
C PRO A 86 -12.60 12.26 -1.41
N LYS A 87 -13.07 13.51 -1.27
CA LYS A 87 -14.27 13.99 -1.94
C LYS A 87 -14.07 13.98 -3.47
N PRO A 88 -15.13 13.89 -4.29
CA PRO A 88 -15.02 13.78 -5.75
C PRO A 88 -14.14 14.85 -6.41
N HIS A 89 -14.17 16.09 -5.91
CA HIS A 89 -13.35 17.19 -6.45
C HIS A 89 -11.85 17.05 -6.13
N GLN A 90 -11.48 16.31 -5.08
CA GLN A 90 -10.09 16.04 -4.73
C GLN A 90 -9.48 14.94 -5.62
N ARG A 91 -10.32 14.06 -6.19
CA ARG A 91 -9.89 12.99 -7.09
C ARG A 91 -9.47 13.45 -8.49
N ARG A 92 -9.79 14.70 -8.85
CA ARG A 92 -9.49 15.28 -10.18
C ARG A 92 -8.16 16.04 -10.25
N ARG A 93 -7.44 16.14 -9.13
CA ARG A 93 -6.23 16.98 -8.99
C ARG A 93 -4.91 16.23 -9.19
N VAL A 94 -4.97 14.96 -9.60
CA VAL A 94 -3.81 14.07 -9.74
C VAL A 94 -3.68 13.63 -11.18
#